data_AF-A0A182V2G0-F1
#
_entry.id   AF-A0A182V2G0-F1
#
_cell.length_a   1.000
_cell.length_b   1.000
_cell.length_c   1.000
_cell.angle_alpha   90.00
_cell.angle_beta   90.00
_cell.angle_gamma   90.00
#
_symmetry.space_group_name_H-M   'P 1'
#
loop_
_entity.id
_entity.type
_entity.pdbx_description
1 polymer ?
#
loop_
_entity_poly.entity_id
_entity_poly.type
_entity_poly.pdbx_seq_one_letter_code
_entity_poly.pdbx_strand_id
1 'polypeptide(L)'
;MTHEKSHKTPRFECEECGKGFSQLRNYKYHVSVHRGTKEFAAKCPECGKMFNDKGYLSSHLKIHRNKKEYSCPHCPKSFNQRVAFNMHVRIHTGVKPHKCNECGKRFSRKMLLKQHLRTHSGEKPYQVVFRVW
;
A
#
# COMPACT_ATOMS: atom_id res chain seq x y z
N MET A 1 9.91 11.73 -18.58
CA MET A 1 8.58 11.75 -17.93
C MET A 1 8.75 11.49 -16.44
N THR A 2 9.25 12.50 -15.73
CA THR A 2 9.38 12.49 -14.27
C THR A 2 8.00 12.74 -13.69
N HIS A 3 7.49 11.80 -12.90
CA HIS A 3 6.33 12.05 -12.03
C HIS A 3 6.78 13.06 -10.97
N GLU A 4 6.62 14.34 -11.26
CA GLU A 4 6.68 15.40 -10.26
C GLU A 4 5.58 15.08 -9.24
N LYS A 5 6.00 14.75 -8.01
CA LYS A 5 5.08 14.70 -6.89
C LYS A 5 4.64 16.13 -6.66
N SER A 6 3.48 16.48 -7.19
CA SER A 6 2.80 17.70 -6.78
C SER A 6 2.65 17.66 -5.27
N HIS A 7 3.43 18.48 -4.56
CA HIS A 7 3.16 18.86 -3.19
C HIS A 7 1.87 19.67 -3.21
N LYS A 8 0.72 18.97 -3.30
CA LYS A 8 -0.59 19.60 -3.21
C LYS A 8 -0.73 20.10 -1.78
N THR A 9 -0.68 21.41 -1.60
CA THR A 9 -1.13 22.07 -0.38
C THR A 9 -2.50 21.51 -0.01
N PRO A 10 -2.70 21.07 1.25
CA PRO A 10 -4.00 20.56 1.68
C PRO A 10 -5.01 21.71 1.59
N ARG A 11 -6.09 21.49 0.83
CA ARG A 11 -7.14 22.49 0.60
C ARG A 11 -8.22 22.46 1.69
N PHE A 12 -8.30 21.35 2.43
CA PHE A 12 -9.27 21.16 3.49
C PHE A 12 -8.53 20.72 4.75
N GLU A 13 -8.70 21.45 5.84
CA GLU A 13 -8.08 21.14 7.13
C GLU A 13 -9.15 20.81 8.15
N CYS A 14 -8.92 19.77 8.94
CA CYS A 14 -9.83 19.40 10.03
C CYS A 14 -9.57 20.26 11.25
N GLU A 15 -10.56 21.07 11.64
CA GLU A 15 -10.47 21.95 12.82
C GLU A 15 -10.32 21.16 14.13
N GLU A 16 -10.84 19.93 14.20
CA GLU A 16 -10.77 19.09 15.40
C GLU A 16 -9.40 18.42 15.61
N CYS A 17 -8.60 18.20 14.55
CA CYS A 17 -7.32 17.47 14.69
C CYS A 17 -6.17 17.98 13.80
N GLY A 18 -6.34 19.09 13.10
CA GLY A 18 -5.34 19.73 12.23
C GLY A 18 -4.95 18.93 10.98
N LYS A 19 -5.64 17.82 10.67
CA LYS A 19 -5.28 17.00 9.50
C LYS A 19 -5.66 17.69 8.20
N GLY A 20 -4.68 17.88 7.33
CA GLY A 20 -4.86 18.41 5.99
C GLY A 20 -5.19 17.34 4.94
N PHE A 21 -6.14 17.66 4.06
CA PHE A 21 -6.59 16.82 2.96
C PHE A 21 -6.58 17.60 1.65
N SER A 22 -6.10 16.94 0.59
CA SER A 22 -6.09 17.49 -0.77
C SER A 22 -7.39 17.27 -1.54
N GLN A 23 -8.29 16.42 -1.02
CA GLN A 23 -9.56 16.06 -1.67
C GLN A 23 -10.72 16.21 -0.69
N LEU A 24 -11.79 16.89 -1.12
CA LEU A 24 -12.98 17.16 -0.30
C LEU A 24 -13.65 15.88 0.21
N ARG A 25 -13.70 14.82 -0.61
CA ARG A 25 -14.29 13.53 -0.22
C ARG A 25 -13.55 12.88 0.95
N ASN A 26 -12.22 12.92 0.93
CA ASN A 26 -11.41 12.35 2.01
C ASN A 26 -11.56 13.15 3.30
N TYR A 27 -11.64 14.48 3.19
CA TYR A 27 -11.95 15.38 4.30
C TYR A 27 -13.34 15.08 4.90
N LYS A 28 -14.39 15.00 4.07
CA LYS A 28 -15.76 14.70 4.53
C LYS A 28 -15.84 13.35 5.25
N TYR A 29 -15.20 12.31 4.71
CA TYR A 29 -15.11 11.01 5.39
C TYR A 29 -14.36 11.13 6.73
N HIS A 30 -13.25 11.85 6.75
CA HIS A 30 -12.48 12.04 7.98
C HIS A 30 -13.30 12.72 9.08
N VAL A 31 -14.02 13.80 8.75
CA VAL A 31 -14.91 14.50 9.71
C VAL A 31 -16.08 13.60 10.15
N SER A 32 -16.57 12.72 9.27
CA SER A 32 -17.63 11.78 9.62
C SER A 32 -17.18 10.72 10.64
N VAL A 33 -15.88 10.41 10.72
CA VAL A 33 -15.32 9.53 11.76
C VAL A 33 -15.41 10.18 13.15
N HIS A 34 -15.14 11.48 13.26
CA HIS A 34 -15.25 12.19 14.55
C HIS A 34 -16.70 12.23 15.06
N ARG A 35 -17.65 12.43 14.13
CA ARG A 35 -19.09 12.50 14.44
C ARG A 35 -19.77 11.14 14.56
N GLY A 36 -19.03 10.05 14.33
CA GLY A 36 -19.59 8.69 14.30
C GLY A 36 -20.57 8.42 13.16
N THR A 37 -20.75 9.36 12.21
CA THR A 37 -21.66 9.21 11.08
C THR A 37 -20.98 8.40 9.98
N LYS A 38 -21.41 7.15 9.77
CA LYS A 38 -20.85 6.24 8.74
C LYS A 38 -21.38 6.51 7.32
N GLU A 39 -22.03 7.65 7.11
CA GLU A 39 -22.87 7.96 5.94
C GLU A 39 -22.13 7.99 4.60
N PHE A 40 -20.81 8.26 4.61
CA PHE A 40 -19.98 8.34 3.40
C PHE A 40 -19.16 7.09 3.10
N ALA A 41 -19.36 6.04 3.90
CA ALA A 41 -18.51 4.87 3.88
C ALA A 41 -19.30 3.66 3.35
N ALA A 42 -18.95 3.21 2.15
CA ALA A 42 -19.52 2.01 1.56
C ALA A 42 -18.87 0.78 2.20
N LYS A 43 -19.69 -0.07 2.83
CA LYS A 43 -19.25 -1.31 3.48
C LYS A 43 -19.11 -2.42 2.44
N CYS A 44 -18.00 -3.16 2.48
CA CYS A 44 -17.90 -4.42 1.75
C CYS A 44 -18.86 -5.45 2.39
N PRO A 45 -19.81 -6.03 1.62
CA PRO A 45 -20.73 -7.02 2.13
C PRO A 45 -20.04 -8.32 2.58
N GLU A 46 -18.87 -8.64 2.03
CA GLU A 46 -18.20 -9.92 2.29
C GLU A 46 -17.24 -9.90 3.49
N CYS A 47 -16.52 -8.79 3.73
CA CYS A 47 -15.58 -8.69 4.85
C CYS A 47 -15.85 -7.53 5.80
N GLY A 48 -16.89 -6.74 5.56
CA GLY A 48 -17.27 -5.63 6.41
C GLY A 48 -16.33 -4.41 6.39
N LYS A 49 -15.26 -4.42 5.58
CA LYS A 49 -14.34 -3.28 5.43
C LYS A 49 -15.09 -2.06 4.88
N MET A 50 -14.79 -0.89 5.43
CA MET A 50 -15.39 0.38 5.04
C MET A 50 -14.51 1.09 4.00
N PHE A 51 -15.12 1.64 2.96
CA PHE A 51 -14.44 2.37 1.90
C PHE A 51 -15.09 3.73 1.70
N ASN A 52 -14.29 4.79 1.65
CA ASN A 52 -14.76 6.15 1.37
C ASN A 52 -14.99 6.40 -0.14
N ASP A 53 -14.66 5.42 -0.98
CA ASP A 53 -14.81 5.49 -2.41
C ASP A 53 -15.44 4.25 -3.02
N LYS A 54 -16.48 4.47 -3.84
CA LYS A 54 -17.17 3.39 -4.56
C LYS A 54 -16.27 2.70 -5.58
N GLY A 55 -15.34 3.42 -6.21
CA GLY A 55 -14.34 2.86 -7.13
C GLY A 55 -13.32 1.97 -6.41
N TYR A 56 -12.87 2.39 -5.23
CA TYR A 56 -12.05 1.54 -4.37
C TYR A 56 -12.80 0.33 -3.82
N LEU A 57 -14.07 0.48 -3.39
CA LEU A 57 -14.91 -0.66 -3.01
C LEU A 57 -15.07 -1.63 -4.19
N SER A 58 -15.40 -1.14 -5.39
CA SER A 58 -15.54 -1.99 -6.59
C SER A 58 -14.26 -2.75 -6.90
N SER A 59 -13.10 -2.09 -6.82
CA SER A 59 -11.80 -2.74 -6.99
C SER A 59 -11.51 -3.76 -5.89
N HIS A 60 -11.91 -3.46 -4.65
CA HIS A 60 -11.80 -4.39 -3.55
C HIS A 60 -12.69 -5.61 -3.72
N LEU A 61 -13.93 -5.48 -4.18
CA LEU A 61 -14.84 -6.62 -4.44
C LEU A 61 -14.27 -7.60 -5.47
N LYS A 62 -13.36 -7.17 -6.34
CA LYS A 62 -12.66 -8.09 -7.25
C LYS A 62 -11.75 -9.08 -6.52
N ILE A 63 -11.22 -8.72 -5.34
CA ILE A 63 -10.39 -9.66 -4.55
C ILE A 63 -11.23 -10.81 -4.01
N HIS A 64 -12.47 -10.52 -3.66
CA HIS A 64 -13.43 -11.46 -3.13
C HIS A 64 -13.90 -12.46 -4.18
N ARG A 65 -14.14 -11.93 -5.40
CA ARG A 65 -14.53 -12.73 -6.56
C ARG A 65 -13.46 -13.72 -7.02
N ASN A 66 -12.25 -13.71 -6.44
CA ASN A 66 -11.17 -14.69 -6.59
C ASN A 66 -11.09 -15.37 -7.96
N LYS A 67 -11.18 -14.60 -9.04
CA LYS A 67 -10.66 -15.07 -10.33
C LYS A 67 -9.15 -15.03 -10.20
N LYS A 68 -8.56 -16.16 -9.81
CA LYS A 68 -7.12 -16.41 -9.85
C LYS A 68 -6.69 -16.48 -11.33
N GLU A 69 -6.71 -15.33 -11.99
CA GLU A 69 -6.46 -15.21 -13.44
C GLU A 69 -5.01 -15.51 -13.81
N TYR A 70 -4.08 -15.38 -12.85
CA TYR A 70 -2.65 -15.53 -13.10
C TYR A 70 -2.08 -16.72 -12.33
N SER A 71 -2.05 -17.89 -12.96
CA SER A 71 -1.49 -19.12 -12.40
C SER A 71 -0.01 -19.29 -12.77
N CYS A 72 0.81 -19.70 -11.81
CA CYS A 72 2.21 -20.02 -12.05
C CYS A 72 2.33 -21.36 -12.80
N PRO A 73 3.11 -21.43 -13.90
CA PRO A 73 3.36 -22.70 -14.58
C PRO A 73 4.36 -23.61 -13.83
N HIS A 74 5.08 -23.07 -12.84
CA HIS A 74 6.14 -23.79 -12.12
C HIS A 74 5.73 -24.21 -10.70
N CYS A 75 4.56 -23.79 -10.21
CA CYS A 75 4.06 -24.20 -8.89
C CYS A 75 2.53 -24.01 -8.77
N PRO A 76 1.87 -24.59 -7.75
CA PRO A 76 0.42 -24.49 -7.57
C PRO A 76 -0.12 -23.09 -7.20
N LYS A 77 0.73 -22.05 -7.18
CA LYS A 77 0.32 -20.72 -6.75
C LYS A 77 -0.36 -19.95 -7.88
N SER A 78 -1.46 -19.29 -7.54
CA SER A 78 -2.15 -18.36 -8.43
C SER A 78 -2.46 -17.05 -7.73
N PHE A 79 -2.54 -15.99 -8.51
CA PHE A 79 -2.67 -14.62 -8.05
C PHE A 79 -3.86 -13.95 -8.72
N ASN A 80 -4.52 -13.06 -7.99
CA ASN A 80 -5.61 -12.21 -8.48
C ASN A 80 -5.12 -10.87 -9.07
N GLN A 81 -3.81 -10.63 -9.04
CA GLN A 81 -3.18 -9.41 -9.54
C GLN A 81 -1.95 -9.75 -10.37
N ARG A 82 -1.87 -9.18 -11.58
CA ARG A 82 -0.73 -9.36 -12.50
C ARG A 82 0.61 -8.96 -11.89
N VAL A 83 0.63 -7.87 -11.11
CA VAL A 83 1.86 -7.39 -10.45
C VAL A 83 2.39 -8.41 -9.44
N ALA A 84 1.50 -9.01 -8.65
CA ALA A 84 1.86 -10.04 -7.68
C ALA A 84 2.37 -11.30 -8.39
N PHE A 85 1.73 -11.72 -9.48
CA PHE A 85 2.18 -12.81 -10.32
C PHE A 85 3.58 -12.58 -10.90
N ASN A 86 3.81 -11.44 -11.58
CA ASN A 86 5.11 -11.12 -12.16
C ASN A 86 6.23 -11.07 -11.11
N MET A 87 5.92 -10.56 -9.92
CA MET A 87 6.86 -10.53 -8.80
C MET A 87 7.16 -11.94 -8.29
N HIS A 88 6.18 -12.83 -8.27
CA HIS A 88 6.35 -14.22 -7.90
C HIS A 88 7.18 -14.99 -8.93
N VAL A 89 6.95 -14.81 -10.23
CA VAL A 89 7.71 -15.49 -11.30
C VAL A 89 9.22 -15.23 -11.18
N ARG A 90 9.65 -14.07 -10.68
CA ARG A 90 11.06 -13.76 -10.40
C ARG A 90 11.74 -14.73 -9.43
N ILE A 91 10.97 -15.45 -8.60
CA ILE A 91 11.49 -16.48 -7.70
C ILE A 91 11.97 -17.68 -8.52
N HIS A 92 11.22 -18.07 -9.54
CA HIS A 92 11.57 -19.19 -10.42
C HIS A 92 12.69 -18.83 -11.39
N THR A 93 12.66 -17.62 -11.97
CA THR A 93 13.68 -17.20 -12.93
C THR A 93 14.97 -16.68 -12.29
N GLY A 94 14.98 -16.49 -10.96
CA GLY A 94 16.11 -15.89 -10.25
C GLY A 94 16.38 -14.41 -10.61
N VAL A 95 15.49 -13.76 -11.37
CA VAL A 95 15.68 -12.38 -11.83
C VAL A 95 15.68 -11.41 -10.65
N LYS A 96 16.82 -10.73 -10.45
CA LYS A 96 17.04 -9.73 -9.41
C LYS A 96 17.41 -8.39 -10.04
N PRO A 97 16.42 -7.57 -10.45
CA PRO A 97 16.67 -6.36 -11.23
C PRO A 97 17.28 -5.23 -10.40
N HIS A 98 17.18 -5.29 -9.07
CA HIS A 98 17.63 -4.21 -8.20
C HIS A 98 19.01 -4.53 -7.63
N LYS A 99 20.04 -3.79 -8.02
CA LYS A 99 21.42 -3.94 -7.52
C LYS A 99 21.69 -2.91 -6.42
N CYS A 100 22.38 -3.32 -5.37
CA CYS A 100 23.03 -2.43 -4.42
C CYS A 100 24.33 -1.93 -5.03
N ASN A 101 24.50 -0.61 -5.14
CA ASN A 101 25.70 -0.02 -5.73
C ASN A 101 26.91 -0.05 -4.79
N GLU A 102 26.68 -0.19 -3.48
CA GLU A 102 27.75 -0.22 -2.47
C GLU A 102 28.41 -1.60 -2.35
N CYS A 103 27.64 -2.69 -2.36
CA CYS A 103 28.17 -4.05 -2.18
C CYS A 103 27.89 -5.01 -3.35
N GLY A 104 27.26 -4.52 -4.43
CA GLY A 104 26.92 -5.33 -5.61
C GLY A 104 25.76 -6.32 -5.45
N LYS A 105 25.26 -6.54 -4.22
CA LYS A 105 24.19 -7.52 -3.95
C LYS A 105 22.90 -7.18 -4.68
N ARG A 106 22.25 -8.18 -5.27
CA ARG A 106 21.02 -8.02 -6.07
C ARG A 106 19.77 -8.51 -5.34
N PHE A 107 18.64 -7.86 -5.61
CA PHE A 107 17.34 -8.09 -4.98
C PHE A 107 16.22 -8.19 -6.03
N SER A 108 15.22 -9.04 -5.75
CA SER A 108 14.05 -9.25 -6.62
C SER A 108 13.00 -8.13 -6.50
N ARG A 109 13.04 -7.36 -5.40
CA ARG A 109 12.09 -6.28 -5.08
C ARG A 109 12.81 -5.03 -4.60
N LYS A 110 12.32 -3.85 -5.00
CA LYS A 110 12.87 -2.55 -4.60
C LYS A 110 12.84 -2.33 -3.08
N MET A 111 11.77 -2.78 -2.42
CA MET A 111 11.61 -2.64 -0.98
C MET A 111 12.67 -3.43 -0.19
N LEU A 112 13.07 -4.61 -0.69
CA LEU A 112 14.16 -5.41 -0.11
C LEU A 112 15.52 -4.71 -0.28
N LEU A 113 15.78 -4.10 -1.45
CA LEU A 113 16.96 -3.27 -1.63
C LEU A 113 16.96 -2.10 -0.64
N LYS A 114 15.83 -1.38 -0.50
CA LYS A 114 15.74 -0.26 0.44
C LYS A 114 15.99 -0.68 1.89
N GLN A 115 15.44 -1.83 2.29
CA GLN A 115 15.72 -2.40 3.62
C GLN A 115 17.20 -2.76 3.77
N HIS A 116 17.81 -3.35 2.74
CA HIS A 116 19.23 -3.67 2.75
C HIS A 116 20.12 -2.42 2.83
N LEU A 117 19.81 -1.33 2.14
CA LEU A 117 20.61 -0.10 2.22
C LEU A 117 20.70 0.46 3.64
N ARG A 118 19.71 0.17 4.50
CA ARG A 118 19.77 0.53 5.93
C ARG A 118 20.87 -0.19 6.69
N THR A 119 21.34 -1.35 6.20
CA THR A 119 22.47 -2.05 6.82
C THR A 119 23.79 -1.34 6.57
N HIS A 120 23.87 -0.53 5.51
CA HIS A 120 25.06 0.30 5.24
C HIS A 120 24.98 1.64 5.95
N SER A 121 23.80 2.27 5.99
CA SER A 121 23.62 3.57 6.65
C SER A 121 23.46 3.50 8.17
N GLY A 122 23.15 2.32 8.73
CA GLY A 122 22.86 2.15 10.15
C GLY A 122 21.51 2.75 10.61
N GLU A 123 20.65 3.22 9.68
CA GLU A 123 19.35 3.81 10.01
C GLU A 123 18.42 2.81 10.73
N LYS A 124 18.00 3.16 11.96
CA LYS A 124 16.99 2.43 12.75
C LYS A 124 15.68 3.25 12.84
N PRO A 125 14.72 3.07 11.91
CA PRO A 125 13.51 3.88 11.84
C PRO A 125 12.46 3.52 12.91
N TYR A 126 12.64 2.44 13.66
CA TYR A 126 11.74 2.02 14.72
C TYR A 126 12.50 2.03 16.05
N GLN A 127 12.16 2.98 16.91
CA GLN A 127 12.59 3.01 18.31
C GLN A 127 11.57 2.19 19.11
N VAL A 128 12.03 1.16 19.82
CA VAL A 128 11.18 0.38 20.72
C VAL A 128 11.05 1.20 22.00
N VAL A 129 9.94 1.92 22.15
CA VAL A 129 9.68 2.68 23.38
C VAL A 129 9.08 1.70 24.38
N PHE A 130 9.90 1.18 25.30
CA PHE A 130 9.40 0.46 26.46
C PHE A 130 8.72 1.48 27.38
N ARG A 131 7.39 1.58 27.28
CA ARG A 131 6.59 2.21 28.32
C ARG A 131 6.49 1.21 29.46
N VAL A 132 7.25 1.46 30.52
CA VAL A 132 7.08 0.78 31.81
C VAL A 132 5.85 1.43 32.47
N TRP A 133 4.91 0.61 32.91
CA TRP A 133 3.66 1.02 33.59
C TRP A 133 3.95 1.47 35.02
#